data_AF-A0A139M9M1-F1
#
_entry.id   AF-A0A139M9M1-F1
#
_cell.length_a   1.000
_cell.length_b   1.000
_cell.length_c   1.000
_cell.angle_alpha   90.00
_cell.angle_beta   90.00
_cell.angle_gamma   90.00
#
_symmetry.space_group_name_H-M   'P 1'
#
loop_
_entity.id
_entity.type
_entity.pdbx_description
1 polymer ?
#
loop_
_entity_poly.entity_id
_entity_poly.type
_entity_poly.pdbx_seq_one_letter_code
_entity_poly.pdbx_strand_id
1 'polypeptide(L)'
;MYQYQKKQEMIAIATSDEARKIYENHMKHRDSEALTEKGLIKSYKIDTDSLEYNPMGGMEVRVYVNDEKDLCFQFGIVRSREGNLESSGYVTYPKLAELLRSSN
;
A
#
# COMPACT_ATOMS: atom_id res chain seq x y z
N MET A 1 0.49 -12.52 -24.37
CA MET A 1 -0.80 -11.81 -24.20
C MET A 1 -1.40 -11.99 -22.81
N TYR A 2 -1.58 -13.22 -22.31
CA TYR A 2 -2.22 -13.48 -21.00
C TYR A 2 -1.52 -12.82 -19.79
N GLN A 3 -0.19 -12.94 -19.69
CA GLN A 3 0.55 -12.34 -18.56
C GLN A 3 0.51 -10.80 -18.57
N TYR A 4 0.46 -10.19 -19.75
CA TYR A 4 0.31 -8.74 -19.89
C TYR A 4 -1.06 -8.29 -19.38
N GLN A 5 -2.14 -8.97 -19.75
CA GLN A 5 -3.49 -8.65 -19.27
C GLN A 5 -3.59 -8.80 -17.75
N LYS A 6 -3.05 -9.87 -17.17
CA LYS A 6 -2.96 -10.04 -15.71
C LYS A 6 -2.21 -8.90 -15.02
N LYS A 7 -1.08 -8.46 -15.59
CA LYS A 7 -0.33 -7.34 -15.03
C LYS A 7 -1.13 -6.04 -15.06
N GLN A 8 -1.85 -5.76 -16.16
CA GLN A 8 -2.70 -4.57 -16.26
C GLN A 8 -3.87 -4.62 -15.27
N GLU A 9 -4.47 -5.78 -15.06
CA GLU A 9 -5.52 -5.97 -14.04
C GLU A 9 -4.98 -5.70 -12.63
N MET A 10 -3.82 -6.26 -12.28
CA MET A 10 -3.17 -6.00 -10.98
C MET A 10 -2.89 -4.51 -10.78
N ILE A 11 -2.35 -3.83 -11.80
CA ILE A 11 -2.09 -2.39 -11.74
C ILE A 11 -3.40 -1.61 -11.55
N ALA A 12 -4.46 -1.95 -12.29
CA ALA A 12 -5.76 -1.29 -12.17
C ALA A 12 -6.34 -1.45 -10.75
N ILE A 13 -6.23 -2.63 -10.15
CA ILE A 13 -6.68 -2.90 -8.78
C ILE A 13 -5.83 -2.12 -7.78
N ALA A 14 -4.50 -2.26 -7.83
CA ALA A 14 -3.57 -1.65 -6.87
C ALA A 14 -3.64 -0.11 -6.87
N THR A 15 -3.95 0.48 -8.02
CA THR A 15 -4.06 1.94 -8.19
C THR A 15 -5.49 2.46 -8.15
N SER A 16 -6.48 1.61 -7.90
CA SER A 16 -7.88 2.00 -7.77
C SER A 16 -8.11 2.92 -6.57
N ASP A 17 -9.16 3.74 -6.62
CA ASP A 17 -9.49 4.65 -5.52
C ASP A 17 -9.87 3.90 -4.23
N GLU A 18 -10.44 2.70 -4.34
CA GLU A 18 -10.70 1.83 -3.20
C GLU A 18 -9.39 1.38 -2.53
N ALA A 19 -8.41 0.93 -3.32
CA ALA A 19 -7.10 0.53 -2.81
C ALA A 19 -6.35 1.72 -2.19
N ARG A 20 -6.37 2.89 -2.84
CA ARG A 20 -5.78 4.12 -2.29
C ARG A 20 -6.37 4.48 -0.94
N LYS A 21 -7.71 4.42 -0.79
CA LYS A 21 -8.36 4.68 0.50
C LYS A 21 -7.83 3.77 1.61
N ILE A 22 -7.57 2.49 1.33
CA ILE A 22 -6.98 1.57 2.31
C ILE A 22 -5.59 2.08 2.75
N TYR A 23 -4.73 2.41 1.78
CA TYR A 23 -3.35 2.84 2.07
C TYR A 23 -3.33 4.18 2.82
N GLU A 24 -4.09 5.16 2.33
CA GLU A 24 -4.11 6.51 2.89
C GLU A 24 -4.76 6.54 4.28
N ASN A 25 -5.81 5.75 4.52
CA ASN A 25 -6.39 5.62 5.86
C ASN A 25 -5.39 5.00 6.84
N HIS A 26 -4.62 4.00 6.40
CA HIS A 26 -3.57 3.42 7.22
C HIS A 26 -2.47 4.44 7.54
N MET A 27 -2.01 5.20 6.53
CA MET A 27 -1.00 6.24 6.71
C MET A 27 -1.48 7.32 7.69
N LYS A 28 -2.70 7.83 7.52
CA LYS A 28 -3.30 8.85 8.42
C LYS A 28 -3.51 8.35 9.84
N HIS A 29 -3.72 7.04 10.02
CA HIS A 29 -3.79 6.45 11.35
C HIS A 29 -2.42 6.35 12.03
N ARG A 30 -1.34 6.18 11.25
CA ARG A 30 0.04 6.11 11.75
C ARG A 30 0.70 7.48 11.95
N ASP A 31 0.26 8.46 11.17
CA ASP A 31 0.72 9.85 11.19
C ASP A 31 -0.50 10.72 10.86
N SER A 32 -1.03 11.44 11.85
CA SER A 32 -2.27 12.21 11.68
C SER A 32 -2.18 13.33 10.64
N GLU A 33 -0.97 13.81 10.36
CA GLU A 33 -0.68 14.84 9.36
C GLU A 33 -0.16 14.20 8.05
N ALA A 34 -0.31 12.88 7.86
CA ALA A 34 0.12 12.20 6.65
C ALA A 34 -0.48 12.81 5.39
N LEU A 35 0.30 12.79 4.31
CA LEU A 35 0.00 13.34 2.99
C LEU A 35 -0.12 14.86 2.99
N THR A 36 0.63 15.50 3.91
CA THR A 36 0.81 16.94 3.99
C THR A 36 2.29 17.27 4.20
N GLU A 37 2.65 18.55 4.04
CA GLU A 37 4.02 19.01 4.28
C GLU A 37 4.48 18.87 5.74
N LYS A 38 3.53 18.80 6.69
CA LYS A 38 3.78 18.70 8.13
C LYS A 38 3.96 17.26 8.61
N GLY A 39 3.40 16.30 7.87
CA GLY A 39 3.51 14.88 8.18
C GLY A 39 4.93 14.35 7.98
N LEU A 40 5.22 13.24 8.64
CA LEU A 40 6.39 12.41 8.37
C LEU A 40 6.21 11.67 7.04
N ILE A 41 4.99 11.20 6.79
CA ILE A 41 4.56 10.61 5.52
C ILE A 41 4.04 11.75 4.66
N LYS A 42 4.82 12.25 3.72
CA LYS A 42 4.45 13.41 2.87
C LYS A 42 3.86 12.99 1.53
N SER A 43 4.40 11.93 0.95
CA SER A 43 3.96 11.38 -0.32
C SER A 43 4.07 9.85 -0.31
N TYR A 44 3.44 9.20 -1.27
CA TYR A 44 3.60 7.76 -1.48
C TYR A 44 3.58 7.39 -2.96
N LYS A 45 4.15 6.22 -3.25
CA LYS A 45 4.16 5.60 -4.58
C LYS A 45 3.90 4.10 -4.47
N ILE A 46 2.98 3.61 -5.28
CA ILE A 46 2.67 2.18 -5.39
C ILE A 46 3.72 1.51 -6.28
N ASP A 47 4.31 0.41 -5.81
CA ASP A 47 5.21 -0.42 -6.60
C ASP A 47 4.39 -1.27 -7.58
N THR A 48 4.15 -0.73 -8.77
CA THR A 48 3.42 -1.46 -9.83
C THR A 48 4.23 -2.60 -10.41
N ASP A 49 5.55 -2.57 -10.28
CA ASP A 49 6.46 -3.53 -10.90
C ASP A 49 6.51 -4.83 -10.10
N SER A 50 6.43 -4.74 -8.77
CA SER A 50 6.45 -5.89 -7.86
C SER A 50 5.08 -6.50 -7.53
N LEU A 51 4.00 -6.10 -8.21
CA LEU A 51 2.64 -6.63 -7.94
C LEU A 51 2.55 -8.13 -8.26
N GLU A 52 2.11 -8.91 -7.27
CA GLU A 52 1.93 -10.36 -7.35
C GLU A 52 0.68 -10.80 -6.57
N TYR A 53 -0.06 -11.77 -7.13
CA TYR A 53 -1.13 -12.45 -6.40
C TYR A 53 -0.54 -13.43 -5.39
N ASN A 54 -1.04 -13.41 -4.16
CA ASN A 54 -0.68 -14.39 -3.15
C ASN A 54 -1.37 -15.73 -3.49
N PRO A 55 -0.67 -16.87 -3.46
CA PRO A 55 -1.27 -18.20 -3.70
C PRO A 55 -2.47 -18.53 -2.79
N MET A 56 -2.54 -17.95 -1.59
CA MET A 56 -3.67 -18.09 -0.65
C MET A 56 -4.84 -17.13 -0.94
N GLY A 57 -4.74 -16.33 -2.01
CA GLY A 57 -5.72 -15.34 -2.42
C GLY A 57 -5.31 -13.91 -2.06
N GLY A 58 -5.83 -12.96 -2.84
CA GLY A 58 -5.48 -11.54 -2.71
C GLY A 58 -4.19 -11.16 -3.42
N MET A 59 -3.81 -9.90 -3.30
CA MET A 59 -2.62 -9.30 -3.92
C MET A 59 -1.77 -8.61 -2.88
N GLU A 60 -0.46 -8.76 -3.04
CA GLU A 60 0.54 -8.07 -2.24
C GLU A 60 0.94 -6.77 -2.94
N VAL A 61 0.77 -5.65 -2.24
CA VAL A 61 1.04 -4.31 -2.76
C VAL A 61 2.03 -3.61 -1.86
N ARG A 62 3.21 -3.31 -2.40
CA ARG A 62 4.20 -2.48 -1.73
C ARG A 62 3.95 -1.01 -2.04
N VAL A 63 4.03 -0.18 -1.01
CA VAL A 63 3.84 1.26 -1.10
C VAL A 63 5.03 1.96 -0.46
N TYR A 64 5.84 2.64 -1.28
CA TYR A 64 6.96 3.47 -0.85
C TYR A 64 6.46 4.82 -0.37
N VAL A 65 7.12 5.38 0.63
CA VAL A 65 6.82 6.67 1.25
C VAL A 65 7.95 7.64 0.94
N ASN A 66 7.61 8.89 0.63
CA ASN A 66 8.58 9.97 0.37
C ASN A 66 9.61 9.63 -0.71
N ASP A 67 9.23 8.78 -1.68
CA ASP A 67 10.12 8.22 -2.71
C ASP A 67 11.35 7.46 -2.17
N GLU A 68 11.32 7.03 -0.91
CA GLU A 68 12.39 6.30 -0.24
C GLU A 68 12.11 4.79 -0.21
N LYS A 69 12.97 4.00 -0.85
CA LYS A 69 12.75 2.54 -1.00
C LYS A 69 12.71 1.78 0.32
N ASP A 70 13.46 2.25 1.31
CA ASP A 70 13.50 1.64 2.64
C ASP A 70 12.30 2.06 3.51
N LEU A 71 11.59 3.12 3.12
CA LEU A 71 10.41 3.60 3.82
C LEU A 71 9.18 3.07 3.11
N CYS A 72 8.75 1.85 3.45
CA CYS A 72 7.59 1.26 2.80
C CYS A 72 6.65 0.50 3.74
N PHE A 73 5.42 0.38 3.25
CA PHE A 73 4.43 -0.55 3.75
C PHE A 73 4.27 -1.69 2.75
N GLN A 74 4.00 -2.88 3.26
CA GLN A 74 3.46 -4.00 2.48
C GLN A 74 2.01 -4.19 2.88
N PHE A 75 1.08 -4.08 1.94
CA PHE A 75 -0.33 -4.34 2.15
C PHE A 75 -0.73 -5.65 1.50
N GLY A 76 -1.49 -6.47 2.21
CA GLY A 76 -2.32 -7.49 1.59
C GLY A 76 -3.68 -6.87 1.27
N ILE A 77 -4.13 -6.98 0.02
CA ILE A 77 -5.48 -6.58 -0.39
C ILE A 77 -6.24 -7.79 -0.93
N VAL A 78 -7.49 -7.92 -0.52
CA VAL A 78 -8.39 -9.01 -0.91
C VAL A 78 -9.71 -8.43 -1.37
N ARG A 79 -10.40 -9.15 -2.26
CA ARG A 79 -11.78 -8.82 -2.63
C ARG A 79 -12.71 -9.65 -1.75
N SER A 80 -13.59 -9.00 -1.01
CA SER A 80 -14.55 -9.67 -0.15
C SER A 80 -15.66 -10.33 -0.99
N ARG A 81 -16.51 -11.12 -0.33
CA ARG A 81 -17.63 -11.80 -0.99
C ARG A 81 -18.63 -10.82 -1.62
N GLU A 82 -18.70 -9.61 -1.08
CA GLU A 82 -19.57 -8.53 -1.56
C GLU A 82 -18.94 -7.75 -2.72
N GLY A 83 -17.70 -8.06 -3.10
CA GLY A 83 -16.98 -7.42 -4.21
C GLY A 83 -16.14 -6.20 -3.82
N ASN A 84 -16.19 -5.78 -2.56
CA ASN A 84 -15.40 -4.64 -2.05
C ASN A 84 -13.92 -5.04 -1.87
N LEU A 85 -13.00 -4.10 -2.09
CA LEU A 85 -11.61 -4.27 -1.68
C LEU A 85 -11.43 -4.00 -0.20
N GLU A 86 -10.72 -4.91 0.47
CA GLU A 86 -10.40 -4.85 1.90
C GLU A 86 -8.92 -5.18 2.12
N SER A 87 -8.35 -4.70 3.22
CA SER A 87 -7.01 -5.11 3.63
C SER A 87 -7.09 -6.44 4.38
N SER A 88 -6.30 -7.42 3.97
CA SER A 88 -6.10 -8.67 4.73
C SER A 88 -5.01 -8.54 5.80
N GLY A 89 -4.33 -7.40 5.87
CA GLY A 89 -3.22 -7.13 6.76
C GLY A 89 -2.20 -6.17 6.14
N TYR A 90 -1.27 -5.71 6.97
CA TYR A 90 -0.18 -4.85 6.55
C TYR A 90 1.08 -5.13 7.36
N VAL A 91 2.23 -4.78 6.80
CA VAL A 91 3.54 -4.76 7.47
C VAL A 91 4.15 -3.38 7.24
N THR A 92 4.63 -2.76 8.31
CA THR A 92 5.46 -1.54 8.24
C THR A 92 6.93 -1.96 8.28
N TYR A 93 7.73 -1.56 7.29
CA TYR A 93 9.13 -1.96 7.25
C TYR A 93 9.95 -1.30 8.38
N PRO A 94 11.03 -1.94 8.86
CA PRO A 94 11.72 -1.52 10.08
C PRO A 94 12.12 -0.03 10.12
N LYS A 95 12.68 0.49 9.03
CA LYS A 95 13.14 1.89 8.96
C LYS A 95 11.97 2.89 9.07
N LEU A 96 10.84 2.59 8.43
CA LEU A 96 9.63 3.40 8.56
C LEU A 96 9.00 3.25 9.95
N ALA A 97 8.99 2.04 10.51
CA ALA A 97 8.48 1.79 11.86
C ALA A 97 9.31 2.48 12.95
N GLU A 98 10.62 2.61 12.76
CA GLU A 98 11.50 3.40 13.62
C GLU A 98 11.20 4.89 13.49
N LEU A 99 11.11 5.41 12.27
CA LEU A 99 10.77 6.81 12.00
C LEU A 99 9.45 7.21 12.68
N LEU A 100 8.39 6.43 12.47
CA LEU A 100 7.06 6.68 13.04
C LEU A 100 7.01 6.56 14.57
N ARG A 101 7.91 5.78 15.19
CA ARG A 101 8.02 5.69 16.66
C ARG A 101 8.82 6.85 17.24
N SER A 102 9.87 7.29 16.55
CA SER A 102 10.77 8.35 17.02
C SER A 102 10.14 9.75 17.03
N SER A 103 8.99 9.91 16.38
CA SER A 103 8.28 11.18 16.23
C SER A 103 7.02 11.29 17.10
N ASN A 104 6.76 10.31 17.97
CA ASN A 104 5.71 10.34 19.00
C ASN A 104 6.28 10.67 20.38
#